data_AF-L7QJ94-F1
#
_entry.id   AF-L7QJ94-F1
#
_cell.length_a   1.000
_cell.length_b   1.000
_cell.length_c   1.000
_cell.angle_alpha   90.00
_cell.angle_beta   90.00
_cell.angle_gamma   90.00
#
_symmetry.space_group_name_H-M   'P 1'
#
loop_
_entity.id
_entity.type
_entity.pdbx_description
1 polymer ?
#
loop_
_entity_poly.entity_id
_entity_poly.type
_entity_poly.pdbx_seq_one_letter_code
_entity_poly.pdbx_strand_id
1 'polypeptide(L)'
;SHSMRYFHTAMSRPGRGEPRFITVGYVDDTLFVRFDSDATSPRKEPRAPWIEQEGPEYWDRETQISKTNTQTYRESLRNLRGYYNQSEAGSHTLQRMYGCDVGRTGASSAGITSTPTTARITSP
;
A
#
# COMPACT_ATOMS: atom_id res chain seq x y z
N SER A 1 22.95 -7.81 3.11
CA SER A 1 22.13 -6.77 2.47
C SER A 1 20.81 -6.74 3.21
N HIS A 2 20.17 -5.58 3.25
CA HIS A 2 18.84 -5.45 3.82
C HIS A 2 17.93 -4.78 2.81
N SER A 3 16.64 -4.97 2.98
CA SER A 3 15.64 -4.43 2.08
C SER A 3 14.46 -3.86 2.84
N MET A 4 13.81 -2.86 2.26
CA MET A 4 12.56 -2.34 2.76
C MET A 4 11.57 -2.30 1.60
N ARG A 5 10.38 -2.88 1.78
CA ARG A 5 9.35 -2.97 0.75
C ARG A 5 7.99 -2.59 1.30
N TYR A 6 7.28 -1.74 0.57
CA TYR A 6 5.88 -1.43 0.81
C TYR A 6 5.02 -2.00 -0.32
N PHE A 7 3.93 -2.67 0.03
CA PHE A 7 2.95 -3.19 -0.90
C PHE A 7 1.62 -2.49 -0.66
N HIS A 8 1.17 -1.76 -1.67
CA HIS A 8 -0.12 -1.09 -1.70
C HIS A 8 -1.08 -1.92 -2.55
N THR A 9 -2.27 -2.19 -2.04
CA THR A 9 -3.33 -2.89 -2.76
C THR A 9 -4.64 -2.15 -2.56
N ALA A 10 -5.28 -1.75 -3.66
CA ALA A 10 -6.63 -1.20 -3.67
C ALA A 10 -7.56 -2.12 -4.46
N MET A 11 -8.75 -2.39 -3.92
CA MET A 11 -9.73 -3.29 -4.52
C MET A 11 -11.08 -2.56 -4.62
N SER A 12 -11.59 -2.38 -5.83
CA SER A 12 -12.94 -1.84 -6.02
C SER A 12 -13.99 -2.85 -5.57
N ARG A 13 -15.11 -2.33 -5.03
CA ARG A 13 -16.20 -3.14 -4.49
C ARG A 13 -17.54 -2.71 -5.07
N PRO A 14 -17.86 -3.11 -6.32
CA PRO A 14 -19.14 -2.79 -6.96
C PRO A 14 -20.32 -3.11 -6.03
N GLY A 15 -21.19 -2.13 -5.81
CA GLY A 15 -22.37 -2.26 -4.94
C GLY A 15 -22.11 -2.38 -3.44
N ARG A 16 -20.86 -2.27 -2.97
CA ARG A 16 -20.51 -2.40 -1.53
C ARG A 16 -19.73 -1.18 -0.99
N GLY A 17 -19.86 -0.04 -1.65
CA GLY A 17 -19.29 1.24 -1.21
C GLY A 17 -17.88 1.51 -1.73
N GLU A 18 -17.07 2.19 -0.92
CA GLU A 18 -15.74 2.65 -1.32
C GLU A 18 -14.76 1.49 -1.58
N PRO A 19 -13.75 1.66 -2.44
CA PRO A 19 -12.68 0.68 -2.58
C PRO A 19 -11.97 0.43 -1.24
N ARG A 20 -11.55 -0.83 -0.99
CA ARG A 20 -10.70 -1.16 0.15
C ARG A 20 -9.25 -0.91 -0.21
N PHE A 21 -8.51 -0.21 0.64
CA PHE A 21 -7.08 0.02 0.52
C PHE A 21 -6.32 -0.64 1.68
N ILE A 22 -5.25 -1.36 1.34
CA ILE A 22 -4.34 -1.98 2.30
C ILE A 22 -2.91 -1.58 1.93
N THR A 23 -2.12 -1.17 2.91
CA THR A 23 -0.67 -1.03 2.78
C THR A 23 0.04 -1.83 3.86
N VAL A 24 1.03 -2.62 3.45
CA VAL A 24 1.91 -3.38 4.35
C VAL A 24 3.36 -3.03 4.06
N GLY A 25 4.17 -2.92 5.12
CA GLY A 25 5.60 -2.65 5.05
C GLY A 25 6.39 -3.82 5.60
N TYR A 26 7.44 -4.21 4.88
CA TYR A 26 8.40 -5.24 5.25
C TYR A 26 9.79 -4.63 5.38
N VAL A 27 10.53 -5.05 6.41
CA VAL A 27 12.00 -4.95 6.46
C VAL A 27 12.51 -6.38 6.32
N ASP A 28 13.30 -6.62 5.27
CA ASP A 28 13.60 -7.95 4.76
C ASP A 28 12.30 -8.74 4.55
N ASP A 29 12.16 -9.89 5.21
CA ASP A 29 10.96 -10.72 5.14
C ASP A 29 10.02 -10.53 6.35
N THR A 30 10.29 -9.53 7.20
CA THR A 30 9.52 -9.26 8.41
C THR A 30 8.49 -8.15 8.19
N LEU A 31 7.21 -8.48 8.29
CA LEU A 31 6.12 -7.50 8.31
C LEU A 31 6.24 -6.63 9.55
N PHE A 32 6.41 -5.32 9.39
CA PHE A 32 6.57 -4.41 10.52
C PHE A 32 5.46 -3.37 10.66
N VAL A 33 4.75 -3.05 9.58
CA VAL A 33 3.59 -2.14 9.63
C VAL A 33 2.45 -2.55 8.71
N ARG A 34 1.22 -2.24 9.12
CA ARG A 34 0.01 -2.44 8.30
C ARG A 34 -0.96 -1.27 8.47
N PHE A 35 -1.68 -0.93 7.41
CA PHE A 35 -2.90 -0.12 7.44
C PHE A 35 -3.98 -0.82 6.61
N ASP A 36 -5.22 -0.75 7.06
CA ASP A 36 -6.40 -1.31 6.39
C ASP A 36 -7.55 -0.30 6.46
N SER A 37 -8.03 0.17 5.31
CA SER A 37 -9.10 1.18 5.24
C SER A 37 -10.45 0.67 5.74
N ASP A 38 -10.64 -0.65 5.81
CA ASP A 38 -11.87 -1.30 6.26
C ASP A 38 -11.94 -1.51 7.77
N ALA A 39 -10.87 -1.19 8.51
CA ALA A 39 -10.90 -1.27 9.96
C ALA A 39 -11.91 -0.25 10.53
N THR A 40 -12.52 -0.56 11.68
CA THR A 40 -13.46 0.35 12.36
C THR A 40 -12.83 1.72 12.69
N SER A 41 -11.53 1.73 12.99
CA SER A 41 -10.74 2.95 13.17
C SER A 41 -9.44 2.81 12.39
N PRO A 42 -9.43 3.17 11.08
CA PRO A 42 -8.26 2.99 10.22
C PRO A 42 -7.06 3.81 10.70
N ARG A 43 -6.01 3.10 11.11
CA ARG A 43 -4.72 3.66 11.54
C ARG A 43 -3.57 2.77 11.07
N LYS A 44 -2.37 3.34 10.99
CA LYS A 44 -1.15 2.56 10.77
C LYS A 44 -0.81 1.84 12.07
N GLU A 45 -0.54 0.55 11.98
CA GLU A 45 -0.36 -0.31 13.15
C GLU A 45 0.99 -1.03 13.10
N PRO A 46 1.64 -1.20 14.26
CA PRO A 46 2.84 -2.03 14.38
C PRO A 46 2.50 -3.48 14.12
N ARG A 47 3.45 -4.22 13.53
CA ARG A 47 3.38 -5.66 13.28
C ARG A 47 4.63 -6.42 13.74
N ALA A 48 5.59 -5.70 14.31
CA ALA A 48 6.76 -6.27 14.97
C ALA A 48 7.07 -5.48 16.26
N PRO A 49 7.58 -6.11 17.33
CA PRO A 49 7.78 -5.43 18.62
C PRO A 49 8.70 -4.21 18.57
N TRP A 50 9.72 -4.24 17.70
CA TRP A 50 10.75 -3.20 17.64
C TRP A 50 10.26 -1.86 17.10
N ILE A 51 9.14 -1.81 16.36
CA ILE A 51 8.60 -0.53 15.87
C ILE A 51 7.67 0.12 16.91
N GLU A 52 7.24 -0.60 17.95
CA GLU A 52 6.38 -0.04 19.00
C GLU A 52 7.06 1.07 19.83
N GLN A 53 8.40 1.15 19.75
CA GLN A 53 9.18 2.23 20.36
C GLN A 53 8.97 3.60 19.69
N GLU A 54 8.40 3.63 18.48
CA GLU A 54 8.10 4.87 17.77
C GLU A 54 6.99 5.66 18.47
N GLY A 55 7.18 6.97 18.58
CA GLY A 55 6.25 7.87 19.26
C GLY A 55 4.93 8.10 18.51
N PRO A 56 3.93 8.72 19.16
CA PRO A 56 2.62 8.98 18.57
C PRO A 56 2.69 9.81 17.28
N GLU A 57 3.65 10.74 17.18
CA GLU A 57 3.85 11.58 15.98
C GLU A 57 4.16 10.76 14.72
N TYR A 58 4.93 9.68 14.85
CA TYR A 58 5.21 8.75 13.76
C TYR A 58 3.91 8.08 13.29
N TRP A 59 3.15 7.51 14.23
CA TRP A 59 1.93 6.79 13.94
C TRP A 59 0.83 7.67 13.34
N ASP A 60 0.70 8.90 13.84
CA ASP A 60 -0.26 9.88 13.31
C ASP A 60 0.11 10.28 11.89
N ARG A 61 1.39 10.58 11.64
CA ARG A 61 1.88 10.93 10.31
C ARG A 61 1.66 9.78 9.32
N GLU A 62 2.09 8.57 9.65
CA GLU A 62 1.95 7.40 8.76
C GLU A 62 0.48 7.01 8.54
N THR A 63 -0.38 7.26 9.53
CA THR A 63 -1.83 7.13 9.39
C THR A 63 -2.39 8.15 8.38
N GLN A 64 -2.00 9.42 8.48
CA GLN A 64 -2.45 10.44 7.52
C GLN A 64 -1.97 10.15 6.10
N ILE A 65 -0.71 9.72 5.93
CA ILE A 65 -0.19 9.29 4.63
C ILE A 65 -1.02 8.12 4.07
N SER A 66 -1.36 7.14 4.90
CA SER A 66 -2.18 5.99 4.48
C SER A 66 -3.62 6.39 4.10
N LYS A 67 -4.21 7.36 4.81
CA LYS A 67 -5.52 7.94 4.49
C LYS A 67 -5.49 8.71 3.16
N THR A 68 -4.46 9.51 2.92
CA THR A 68 -4.25 10.19 1.63
C THR A 68 -4.11 9.18 0.50
N ASN A 69 -3.27 8.15 0.68
CA ASN A 69 -3.12 7.08 -0.30
C ASN A 69 -4.45 6.35 -0.60
N THR A 70 -5.31 6.17 0.40
CA THR A 70 -6.65 5.57 0.19
C THR A 70 -7.46 6.39 -0.84
N GLN A 71 -7.44 7.72 -0.76
CA GLN A 71 -8.13 8.58 -1.73
C GLN A 71 -7.44 8.56 -3.10
N THR A 72 -6.11 8.62 -3.15
CA THR A 72 -5.35 8.54 -4.42
C THR A 72 -5.62 7.25 -5.17
N TYR A 73 -5.68 6.12 -4.48
CA TYR A 73 -5.93 4.82 -5.12
C TYR A 73 -7.40 4.65 -5.53
N ARG A 74 -8.34 5.24 -4.79
CA ARG A 74 -9.75 5.32 -5.19
C ARG A 74 -9.90 6.05 -6.53
N GLU A 75 -9.25 7.22 -6.67
CA GLU A 75 -9.24 7.97 -7.93
C GLU A 75 -8.53 7.21 -9.04
N SER A 76 -7.40 6.57 -8.73
CA SER A 76 -6.65 5.75 -9.70
C SER A 76 -7.50 4.60 -10.25
N LEU A 77 -8.26 3.91 -9.40
CA LEU A 77 -9.20 2.86 -9.84
C LEU A 77 -10.28 3.41 -10.77
N ARG A 78 -10.82 4.60 -10.49
CA ARG A 78 -11.81 5.27 -11.35
C ARG A 78 -11.22 5.64 -12.71
N ASN A 79 -10.02 6.23 -12.71
CA ASN A 79 -9.32 6.65 -13.93
C ASN A 79 -8.96 5.45 -14.80
N LEU A 80 -8.37 4.39 -14.22
CA LEU A 80 -8.01 3.18 -14.94
C LEU A 80 -9.24 2.49 -15.55
N ARG A 81 -10.36 2.42 -14.81
CA ARG A 81 -11.62 1.91 -15.36
C ARG A 81 -12.06 2.67 -16.60
N GLY A 82 -11.95 4.01 -16.58
CA GLY A 82 -12.24 4.87 -17.73
C GLY A 82 -11.28 4.63 -18.90
N TYR A 83 -9.97 4.57 -18.65
CA TYR A 83 -8.95 4.34 -19.68
C TYR A 83 -9.11 3.01 -20.41
N TYR A 84 -9.56 1.97 -19.69
CA TYR A 84 -9.78 0.65 -20.26
C TYR A 84 -11.23 0.40 -20.67
N ASN A 85 -12.11 1.41 -20.63
CA ASN A 85 -13.54 1.31 -20.97
C ASN A 85 -14.25 0.15 -20.23
N GLN A 86 -13.95 -0.03 -18.95
CA GLN A 86 -14.45 -1.12 -18.13
C GLN A 86 -15.78 -0.78 -17.44
N SER A 87 -16.62 -1.80 -17.22
CA SER A 87 -17.92 -1.61 -16.58
C SER A 87 -17.80 -1.33 -15.08
N GLU A 88 -18.79 -0.65 -14.50
CA GLU A 88 -18.83 -0.41 -13.05
C GLU A 88 -19.13 -1.68 -12.23
N ALA A 89 -19.71 -2.69 -12.88
CA ALA A 89 -20.06 -3.97 -12.25
C ALA A 89 -18.83 -4.86 -12.02
N GLY A 90 -17.72 -4.61 -12.71
CA GLY A 90 -16.47 -5.35 -12.54
C GLY A 90 -15.71 -4.93 -11.28
N SER A 91 -15.22 -5.92 -10.52
CA SER A 91 -14.22 -5.65 -9.49
C SER A 91 -12.83 -5.53 -10.12
N HIS A 92 -12.04 -4.61 -9.61
CA HIS A 92 -10.71 -4.27 -10.12
C HIS A 92 -9.74 -4.15 -8.96
N THR A 93 -8.52 -4.62 -9.18
CA THR A 93 -7.44 -4.54 -8.21
C THR A 93 -6.27 -3.71 -8.77
N LEU A 94 -5.77 -2.78 -7.97
CA LEU A 94 -4.59 -1.98 -8.28
C LEU A 94 -3.52 -2.27 -7.24
N GLN A 95 -2.35 -2.75 -7.68
CA GLN A 95 -1.23 -3.06 -6.80
C GLN A 95 0.02 -2.29 -7.18
N ARG A 96 0.73 -1.79 -6.17
CA ARG A 96 2.04 -1.15 -6.32
C ARG A 96 2.97 -1.67 -5.24
N MET A 97 4.15 -2.14 -5.64
CA MET A 97 5.25 -2.37 -4.72
C MET A 97 6.38 -1.39 -5.01
N TYR A 98 6.91 -0.80 -3.94
CA TYR A 98 8.08 0.06 -3.98
C TYR A 98 8.95 -0.19 -2.76
N GLY A 99 10.25 0.06 -2.90
CA GLY A 99 11.21 -0.20 -1.84
C GLY A 99 12.63 0.18 -2.19
N CYS A 100 13.57 -0.26 -1.37
CA CYS A 100 15.01 -0.13 -1.62
C CYS A 100 15.77 -1.32 -1.04
N ASP A 101 16.96 -1.56 -1.59
CA ASP A 101 17.93 -2.52 -1.09
C ASP A 101 19.20 -1.76 -0.66
N VAL A 102 19.69 -2.06 0.54
CA VAL A 102 20.89 -1.46 1.12
C VAL A 102 21.99 -2.51 1.21
N GLY A 103 23.17 -2.14 0.70
CA GLY A 103 24.36 -2.97 0.71
C GLY A 103 24.90 -3.18 2.12
N ARG A 104 25.82 -4.14 2.28
CA ARG A 104 26.44 -4.48 3.58
C ARG A 104 27.16 -3.30 4.25
N THR A 105 27.60 -2.31 3.47
CA THR A 105 28.30 -1.10 3.96
C THR A 105 27.35 0.04 4.34
N GLY A 106 26.03 -0.17 4.32
CA GLY A 106 25.03 0.87 4.57
C GLY A 106 24.79 1.83 3.39
N ALA A 107 25.63 1.77 2.35
CA ALA A 107 25.39 2.46 1.10
C ALA A 107 24.23 1.78 0.33
N SER A 108 23.29 2.58 -0.20
CA SER A 108 22.26 2.08 -1.10
C SER A 108 22.92 1.44 -2.32
N SER A 109 22.64 0.16 -2.56
CA SER A 109 23.32 -0.59 -3.63
C SER A 109 22.65 -0.42 -4.99
N ALA A 110 21.42 0.11 -5.04
CA ALA A 110 20.72 0.53 -6.25
C ALA A 110 19.46 1.32 -5.82
N GLY A 111 18.92 2.15 -6.73
CA GLY A 111 17.86 3.11 -6.47
C GLY A 111 16.53 2.54 -5.93
N ILE A 112 15.54 3.43 -5.77
CA ILE A 112 14.17 3.06 -5.43
C ILE A 112 13.74 1.96 -6.42
N THR A 113 13.60 0.74 -5.93
CA THR A 113 13.05 -0.35 -6.73
C THR A 113 11.54 -0.16 -6.68
N SER A 114 11.01 0.61 -7.63
CA SER A 114 9.59 0.59 -7.94
C SER A 114 9.37 -0.52 -8.95
N THR A 115 8.80 -1.65 -8.51
CA THR A 115 8.21 -2.55 -9.51
C THR A 115 7.04 -1.83 -10.18
N PRO A 116 6.87 -1.96 -11.50
CA PRO A 116 5.75 -1.33 -12.19
C PRO A 116 4.45 -1.70 -11.48
N THR A 117 3.60 -0.69 -11.27
CA THR A 117 2.24 -0.86 -10.77
C THR A 117 1.59 -1.96 -11.58
N THR A 118 1.41 -3.14 -10.99
CA THR A 118 0.67 -4.20 -11.63
C THR A 118 -0.79 -3.83 -11.42
N ALA A 119 -1.37 -3.12 -12.38
CA ALA A 119 -2.81 -3.09 -12.57
C ALA A 119 -3.21 -4.48 -13.07
N ARG A 120 -3.27 -5.46 -12.15
CA ARG A 120 -3.96 -6.72 -12.45
C ARG A 120 -5.44 -6.39 -12.39
N ILE A 121 -5.95 -5.94 -13.52
CA ILE A 121 -7.39 -5.86 -13.75
C ILE A 121 -7.86 -7.31 -13.99
N THR A 122 -7.84 -8.10 -12.93
CA THR A 122 -8.47 -9.41 -12.93
C THR A 122 -9.95 -9.18 -12.66
N SER A 123 -10.78 -9.34 -13.68
CA SER A 123 -12.12 -9.87 -13.45
C SER A 123 -11.95 -11.25 -12.80
N PRO A 124 -12.75 -11.63 -11.79
CA PRO A 124 -12.88 -13.04 -11.43
C PRO A 124 -13.36 -13.87 -12.64
#